data_AF-A0A952B7A0-F1
#
_entry.id   AF-A0A952B7A0-F1
#
_cell.length_a   1.000
_cell.length_b   1.000
_cell.length_c   1.000
_cell.angle_alpha   90.00
_cell.angle_beta   90.00
_cell.angle_gamma   90.00
#
_symmetry.space_group_name_H-M   'P 1'
#
loop_
_entity.id
_entity.type
_entity.pdbx_description
1 polymer ?
#
loop_
_entity_poly.entity_id
_entity_poly.type
_entity_poly.pdbx_seq_one_letter_code
_entity_poly.pdbx_strand_id
1 'polypeptide(L)'
;MMTEVADIGIDDKLTTSQRIGVYALAKNEKTLNHLLSEFSQEEIDAIVKSVESDPDAVMVAGEIGAYFEQGWAEFKAIAEAVGIKGLVKEENYITAFIADRDGLDEPDFTQGLTAMIGEPAKKVPGQERAIKRKSKAQRNLELDIFVIHARAARSIERFKVMAPIAKRVGSILNHQGLKKNLNDATYGHGAKLFNKWLQDSIRGKAAYDSSNFAPMFRWLRTSSMNYVLGWKILTAAKQGVSALEGMTVHPKMVPLVTANLAKMAKPGEFTKLHNEATGKSGLLKTRDWNRDLRATYNRKQVARVYKGKSLSPAAMKMAQYIDKRVTTAVWYSAYQLSQSEGMNEKESVQFADGVIQDTQPMGSAVDLPSYFRGGEIAKTLTIFQNQVNQNGNILWYDILGEKKGSKINYQTAAYRLMVSQILPAYLLGMITRGRPTADPKEIATDMFSYFVSPFVFVGKFVFNIATGQWGQRGSIVDVPFTETQRFVKAVGKGEGKKALKYGARSIGAWSGGKVPLQAITTAEGAWNLATDETDDFRELVWSKYALKKKKSSESKGPEVNY
;
A
#
# COMPACT_ATOMS: atom_id res chain seq x y z
N MET A 1 -27.40 -10.34 16.72
CA MET A 1 -28.32 -9.35 16.14
C MET A 1 -28.75 -8.47 17.29
N MET A 2 -28.22 -7.25 17.41
CA MET A 2 -28.71 -6.30 18.41
C MET A 2 -29.96 -5.65 17.83
N THR A 3 -31.10 -5.82 18.48
CA THR A 3 -32.37 -5.18 18.14
C THR A 3 -32.26 -3.67 18.33
N GLU A 4 -32.88 -2.89 17.45
CA GLU A 4 -33.09 -1.45 17.67
C GLU A 4 -33.92 -1.26 18.95
N VAL A 5 -33.45 -0.39 19.84
CA VAL A 5 -34.02 -0.18 21.18
C VAL A 5 -34.81 1.13 21.19
N ALA A 6 -35.95 1.07 21.89
CA ALA A 6 -36.96 2.10 22.11
C ALA A 6 -36.45 3.54 22.28
N ASP A 7 -37.27 4.46 21.76
CA ASP A 7 -37.16 5.91 21.85
C ASP A 7 -37.01 6.36 23.33
N ILE A 8 -35.88 7.00 23.63
CA ILE A 8 -35.53 7.49 24.98
C ILE A 8 -35.89 8.97 25.18
N GLY A 9 -36.70 9.56 24.30
CA GLY A 9 -37.14 10.96 24.44
C GLY A 9 -36.04 12.00 24.18
N ILE A 10 -34.92 11.56 23.58
CA ILE A 10 -33.87 12.41 23.03
C ILE A 10 -33.98 12.19 21.51
N ASP A 11 -34.32 13.24 20.76
CA ASP A 11 -34.53 13.18 19.30
C ASP A 11 -33.51 12.25 18.61
N ASP A 12 -34.05 11.13 18.13
CA ASP A 12 -33.42 9.85 17.77
C ASP A 12 -32.17 9.97 16.87
N LYS A 13 -30.95 10.01 17.45
CA LYS A 13 -29.69 10.18 16.68
C LYS A 13 -28.47 9.35 17.10
N LEU A 14 -28.49 8.64 18.24
CA LEU A 14 -27.33 7.86 18.70
C LEU A 14 -27.54 6.35 18.54
N THR A 15 -26.64 5.73 17.78
CA THR A 15 -26.55 4.26 17.70
C THR A 15 -26.17 3.63 19.04
N THR A 16 -26.45 2.33 19.23
CA THR A 16 -26.06 1.59 20.43
C THR A 16 -24.58 1.76 20.79
N SER A 17 -23.68 1.71 19.81
CA SER A 17 -22.24 1.91 20.03
C SER A 17 -21.90 3.33 20.50
N GLN A 18 -22.68 4.33 20.09
CA GLN A 18 -22.51 5.70 20.56
C GLN A 18 -23.03 5.90 21.98
N ARG A 19 -24.17 5.30 22.33
CA ARG A 19 -24.69 5.33 23.72
C ARG A 19 -23.70 4.69 24.69
N ILE A 20 -23.15 3.52 24.34
CA ILE A 20 -22.10 2.85 25.12
C ILE A 20 -20.87 3.76 25.25
N GLY A 21 -20.50 4.48 24.20
CA GLY A 21 -19.37 5.40 24.24
C GLY A 21 -19.60 6.60 25.16
N VAL A 22 -20.78 7.21 25.13
CA VAL A 22 -21.18 8.25 26.09
C VAL A 22 -21.13 7.71 27.51
N TYR A 23 -21.70 6.53 27.78
CA TYR A 23 -21.63 5.87 29.08
C TYR A 23 -20.19 5.67 29.57
N ALA A 24 -19.29 5.18 28.71
CA ALA A 24 -17.90 4.95 29.09
C ALA A 24 -17.11 6.26 29.29
N LEU A 25 -17.36 7.29 28.47
CA LEU A 25 -16.76 8.62 28.60
C LEU A 25 -17.28 9.39 29.83
N ALA A 26 -18.53 9.18 30.24
CA ALA A 26 -19.12 9.87 31.39
C ALA A 26 -18.50 9.43 32.73
N LYS A 27 -17.86 8.25 32.80
CA LYS A 27 -17.23 7.73 34.02
C LYS A 27 -15.97 8.48 34.47
N ASN A 28 -15.42 9.34 33.62
CA ASN A 28 -14.27 10.18 33.95
C ASN A 28 -14.64 11.67 33.83
N GLU A 29 -14.34 12.45 34.88
CA GLU A 29 -14.70 13.87 34.97
C GLU A 29 -14.18 14.68 33.78
N LYS A 30 -12.98 14.37 33.27
CA LYS A 30 -12.36 15.11 32.17
C LYS A 30 -13.09 14.88 30.85
N THR A 31 -13.56 13.67 30.61
CA THR A 31 -14.33 13.34 29.39
C THR A 31 -15.80 13.71 29.52
N LEU A 32 -16.36 13.67 30.73
CA LEU A 32 -17.69 14.19 31.01
C LEU A 32 -17.80 15.68 30.67
N ASN A 33 -16.82 16.49 31.07
CA ASN A 33 -16.76 17.91 30.71
C ASN A 33 -16.78 18.18 29.21
N HIS A 34 -16.26 17.24 28.40
CA HIS A 34 -16.34 17.34 26.94
C HIS A 34 -17.72 16.94 26.41
N LEU A 35 -18.36 15.90 26.97
CA LEU A 35 -19.74 15.53 26.60
C LEU A 35 -20.73 16.66 26.84
N LEU A 36 -20.52 17.45 27.91
CA LEU A 36 -21.32 18.63 28.22
C LEU A 36 -21.24 19.76 27.17
N SER A 37 -20.44 19.62 26.10
CA SER A 37 -20.48 20.53 24.96
C SER A 37 -21.57 20.19 23.94
N GLU A 38 -22.02 18.93 23.92
CA GLU A 38 -23.01 18.41 22.96
C GLU A 38 -24.30 17.98 23.65
N PHE A 39 -24.24 17.60 24.92
CA PHE A 39 -25.37 17.08 25.69
C PHE A 39 -25.56 17.87 26.99
N SER A 40 -26.81 17.99 27.43
CA SER A 40 -27.14 18.42 28.80
C SER A 40 -26.81 17.30 29.81
N GLN A 41 -26.70 17.64 31.10
CA GLN A 41 -26.48 16.62 32.13
C GLN A 41 -27.64 15.62 32.18
N GLU A 42 -28.87 16.10 32.01
CA GLU A 42 -30.08 15.29 31.98
C GLU A 42 -30.08 14.30 30.80
N GLU A 43 -29.62 14.73 29.62
CA GLU A 43 -29.45 13.87 28.45
C GLU A 43 -28.39 12.79 28.69
N ILE A 44 -27.25 13.16 29.28
CA ILE A 44 -26.19 12.19 29.63
C ILE A 44 -26.73 11.17 30.62
N ASP A 45 -27.44 11.60 31.67
CA ASP A 45 -28.00 10.72 32.69
C ASP A 45 -29.05 9.76 32.10
N ALA A 46 -29.87 10.23 31.16
CA ALA A 46 -30.82 9.39 30.43
C ALA A 46 -30.10 8.34 29.55
N ILE A 47 -29.03 8.73 28.84
CA ILE A 47 -28.20 7.81 28.05
C ILE A 47 -27.52 6.77 28.96
N VAL A 48 -26.96 7.21 30.09
CA VAL A 48 -26.32 6.32 31.08
C VAL A 48 -27.33 5.28 31.59
N LYS A 49 -28.52 5.71 32.02
CA LYS A 49 -29.59 4.80 32.46
C LYS A 49 -29.99 3.81 31.35
N SER A 50 -30.06 4.28 30.10
CA SER A 50 -30.38 3.40 28.97
C SER A 50 -29.34 2.29 28.78
N VAL A 51 -28.06 2.59 28.94
CA VAL A 51 -26.98 1.60 28.86
C VAL A 51 -26.99 0.68 30.08
N GLU A 52 -27.19 1.20 31.28
CA GLU A 52 -27.27 0.40 32.52
C GLU A 52 -28.44 -0.58 32.52
N SER A 53 -29.53 -0.26 31.81
CA SER A 53 -30.67 -1.16 31.63
C SER A 53 -30.44 -2.31 30.64
N ASP A 54 -29.33 -2.27 29.87
CA ASP A 54 -28.95 -3.27 28.88
C ASP A 54 -27.68 -4.02 29.34
N PRO A 55 -27.80 -5.26 29.85
CA PRO A 55 -26.66 -6.03 30.35
C PRO A 55 -25.54 -6.24 29.32
N ASP A 56 -25.89 -6.40 28.03
CA ASP A 56 -24.91 -6.59 26.97
C ASP A 56 -24.11 -5.30 26.73
N ALA A 57 -24.79 -4.14 26.77
CA ALA A 57 -24.16 -2.84 26.62
C ALA A 57 -23.20 -2.52 27.79
N VAL A 58 -23.60 -2.84 29.02
CA VAL A 58 -22.75 -2.73 30.22
C VAL A 58 -21.53 -3.65 30.10
N MET A 59 -21.73 -4.91 29.68
CA MET A 59 -20.64 -5.87 29.47
C MET A 59 -19.63 -5.33 28.45
N VAL A 60 -20.09 -4.83 27.30
CA VAL A 60 -19.20 -4.27 26.26
C VAL A 60 -18.40 -3.09 26.79
N ALA A 61 -19.03 -2.17 27.53
CA ALA A 61 -18.32 -1.05 28.16
C ALA A 61 -17.27 -1.54 29.17
N GLY A 62 -17.62 -2.55 29.98
CA GLY A 62 -16.76 -3.17 30.97
C GLY A 62 -15.52 -3.82 30.34
N GLU A 63 -15.70 -4.63 29.30
CA GLU A 63 -14.61 -5.30 28.56
C GLU A 63 -13.64 -4.28 27.94
N ILE A 64 -14.16 -3.20 27.34
CA ILE A 64 -13.34 -2.16 26.74
C ILE A 64 -12.57 -1.36 27.79
N GLY A 65 -13.20 -1.04 28.93
CA GLY A 65 -12.53 -0.41 30.06
C GLY A 65 -11.43 -1.32 30.64
N ALA A 66 -11.76 -2.59 30.87
CA ALA A 66 -10.84 -3.59 31.40
C ALA A 66 -9.57 -3.74 30.55
N TYR A 67 -9.69 -3.70 29.22
CA TYR A 67 -8.54 -3.73 28.31
C TYR A 67 -7.52 -2.61 28.61
N PHE A 68 -7.97 -1.37 28.79
CA PHE A 68 -7.06 -0.25 29.08
C PHE A 68 -6.51 -0.30 30.51
N GLU A 69 -7.34 -0.71 31.47
CA GLU A 69 -6.97 -0.86 32.87
C GLU A 69 -5.89 -1.93 33.06
N GLN A 70 -6.07 -3.11 32.47
CA GLN A 70 -5.12 -4.20 32.52
C GLN A 70 -3.83 -3.88 31.74
N GLY A 71 -3.97 -3.20 30.59
CA GLY A 71 -2.83 -2.83 29.74
C GLY A 71 -1.95 -1.72 30.30
N TRP A 72 -2.40 -0.97 31.32
CA TRP A 72 -1.70 0.20 31.85
C TRP A 72 -0.32 -0.11 32.43
N ALA A 73 -0.22 -1.17 33.25
CA ALA A 73 1.04 -1.51 33.92
C ALA A 73 2.16 -1.83 32.92
N GLU A 74 1.82 -2.63 31.91
CA GLU A 74 2.73 -2.97 30.81
C GLU A 74 3.11 -1.72 30.00
N PHE A 75 2.13 -0.90 29.62
CA PHE A 75 2.37 0.34 28.88
C PHE A 75 3.31 1.28 29.63
N LYS A 76 3.09 1.48 30.94
CA LYS A 76 3.92 2.33 31.80
C LYS A 76 5.35 1.78 31.87
N ALA A 77 5.52 0.49 32.11
CA ALA A 77 6.84 -0.14 32.20
C ALA A 77 7.65 0.04 30.91
N ILE A 78 7.01 -0.14 29.75
CA ILE A 78 7.66 0.08 28.44
C ILE A 78 8.01 1.55 28.24
N ALA A 79 7.10 2.46 28.56
CA ALA A 79 7.32 3.90 28.43
C ALA A 79 8.51 4.36 29.31
N GLU A 80 8.57 3.93 30.56
CA GLU A 80 9.67 4.21 31.49
C GLU A 80 10.99 3.60 30.99
N ALA A 81 10.96 2.37 30.48
CA ALA A 81 12.13 1.72 29.89
C ALA A 81 12.68 2.49 28.68
N VAL A 82 11.84 3.21 27.94
CA VAL A 82 12.28 4.09 26.84
C VAL A 82 12.60 5.53 27.26
N GLY A 83 12.51 5.83 28.56
CA GLY A 83 12.89 7.11 29.14
C GLY A 83 11.76 8.13 29.31
N ILE A 84 10.51 7.74 29.07
CA ILE A 84 9.35 8.59 29.30
C ILE A 84 9.01 8.56 30.79
N LYS A 85 8.98 9.73 31.43
CA LYS A 85 8.68 9.89 32.86
C LYS A 85 7.41 10.70 33.07
N GLY A 86 6.80 10.59 34.25
CA GLY A 86 5.65 11.40 34.65
C GLY A 86 4.31 10.95 34.06
N LEU A 87 4.21 9.68 33.65
CA LEU A 87 2.93 9.09 33.27
C LEU A 87 2.08 8.84 34.51
N VAL A 88 0.89 9.43 34.54
CA VAL A 88 -0.09 9.27 35.61
C VAL A 88 -1.26 8.46 35.07
N LYS A 89 -1.71 7.47 35.85
CA LYS A 89 -2.91 6.71 35.54
C LYS A 89 -4.12 7.59 35.81
N GLU A 90 -5.03 7.66 34.85
CA GLU A 90 -6.31 8.33 35.03
C GLU A 90 -7.38 7.25 35.25
N GLU A 91 -8.10 7.33 36.36
CA GLU A 91 -9.13 6.33 36.69
C GLU A 91 -10.34 6.47 35.76
N ASN A 92 -10.89 5.33 35.37
CA ASN A 92 -12.07 5.21 34.49
C ASN A 92 -11.91 5.95 33.15
N TYR A 93 -10.68 6.17 32.70
CA TYR A 93 -10.40 6.94 31.51
C TYR A 93 -10.30 6.06 30.27
N ILE A 94 -11.13 6.35 29.28
CA ILE A 94 -10.92 5.89 27.90
C ILE A 94 -10.41 7.05 27.04
N THR A 95 -9.64 6.72 26.00
CA THR A 95 -9.05 7.74 25.12
C THR A 95 -10.15 8.53 24.40
N ALA A 96 -10.16 9.85 24.56
CA ALA A 96 -11.10 10.73 23.89
C ALA A 96 -10.50 11.31 22.60
N PHE A 97 -11.21 11.15 21.48
CA PHE A 97 -10.85 11.69 20.18
C PHE A 97 -11.83 12.80 19.79
N ILE A 98 -11.38 13.85 19.12
CA ILE A 98 -12.24 14.95 18.66
C ILE A 98 -12.94 14.54 17.37
N ALA A 99 -14.27 14.72 17.29
CA ALA A 99 -15.08 14.25 16.17
C ALA A 99 -14.70 14.88 14.81
N ASP A 100 -14.40 16.19 14.82
CA ASP A 100 -14.19 17.00 13.62
C ASP A 100 -12.74 17.07 13.14
N ARG A 101 -11.82 16.38 13.81
CA ARG A 101 -10.49 16.16 13.27
C ARG A 101 -10.52 14.91 12.43
N ASP A 102 -10.24 15.06 11.13
CA ASP A 102 -9.78 13.94 10.32
C ASP A 102 -8.73 13.20 11.16
N GLY A 103 -9.00 11.93 11.51
CA GLY A 103 -8.27 11.13 12.52
C GLY A 103 -6.80 10.83 12.18
N LEU A 104 -6.17 11.68 11.37
CA LEU A 104 -4.81 11.66 10.89
C LEU A 104 -3.97 12.81 11.47
N ASP A 105 -4.60 13.86 12.02
CA ASP A 105 -3.92 15.03 12.61
C ASP A 105 -3.92 15.04 14.14
N GLU A 106 -4.55 14.06 14.79
CA GLU A 106 -4.45 13.94 16.24
C GLU A 106 -3.08 13.37 16.63
N PRO A 107 -2.34 14.08 17.50
CA PRO A 107 -1.06 13.63 17.97
C PRO A 107 -1.22 12.39 18.84
N ASP A 108 -0.94 11.26 18.23
CA ASP A 108 -0.95 9.97 18.90
C ASP A 108 0.39 9.67 19.60
N PHE A 109 0.42 8.70 20.52
CA PHE A 109 1.62 8.16 21.15
C PHE A 109 2.70 7.82 20.11
N THR A 110 2.29 7.31 18.96
CA THR A 110 3.15 7.02 17.81
C THR A 110 3.88 8.27 17.30
N GLN A 111 3.19 9.43 17.24
CA GLN A 111 3.80 10.68 16.78
C GLN A 111 4.79 11.24 17.82
N GLY A 112 4.46 11.17 19.10
CA GLY A 112 5.38 11.53 20.17
C GLY A 112 6.63 10.63 20.20
N LEU A 113 6.46 9.32 20.00
CA LEU A 113 7.58 8.37 19.85
C LEU A 113 8.48 8.76 18.68
N THR A 114 7.92 9.18 17.55
CA THR A 114 8.73 9.62 16.39
C THR A 114 9.49 10.91 16.64
N ALA A 115 9.00 11.80 17.51
CA ALA A 115 9.69 13.03 17.89
C ALA A 115 10.89 12.78 18.83
N MET A 116 10.91 11.64 19.51
CA MET A 116 11.99 11.23 20.42
C MET A 116 13.17 10.54 19.71
N ILE A 117 13.06 10.25 18.40
CA ILE A 117 14.17 9.67 17.64
C ILE A 117 15.27 10.72 17.51
N GLY A 118 16.41 10.49 18.16
CA GLY A 118 17.57 11.39 18.07
C GLY A 118 17.83 12.24 19.30
N GLU A 119 16.88 12.31 20.23
CA GLU A 119 17.00 13.14 21.41
C GLU A 119 16.67 12.33 22.69
N PRO A 120 17.25 12.70 23.84
CA PRO A 120 16.78 12.16 25.11
C PRO A 120 15.29 12.47 25.24
N ALA A 121 14.48 11.47 25.59
CA ALA A 121 13.04 11.65 25.82
C ALA A 121 12.81 12.58 27.02
N LYS A 122 12.86 13.90 26.80
CA LYS A 122 12.67 14.92 27.84
C LYS A 122 11.19 15.23 28.11
N LYS A 123 10.28 14.76 27.23
CA LYS A 123 8.84 15.08 27.26
C LYS A 123 8.01 13.83 27.07
N VAL A 124 6.77 13.84 27.53
CA VAL A 124 5.82 12.73 27.33
C VAL A 124 5.34 12.72 25.87
N PRO A 125 5.19 11.56 25.20
CA PRO A 125 4.67 11.51 23.84
C PRO A 125 3.33 12.25 23.74
N GLY A 126 3.21 13.14 22.75
CA GLY A 126 2.01 13.96 22.55
C GLY A 126 2.02 15.30 23.28
N GLN A 127 2.87 15.54 24.27
CA GLN A 127 2.86 16.77 25.11
C GLN A 127 3.03 18.09 24.32
N GLU A 128 3.74 18.08 23.18
CA GLU A 128 4.01 19.29 22.39
C GLU A 128 2.86 19.70 21.45
N ARG A 129 1.97 18.75 21.12
CA ARG A 129 0.82 18.97 20.23
C ARG A 129 -0.51 18.71 20.93
N ALA A 130 -0.48 18.09 22.11
CA ALA A 130 -1.57 18.05 23.05
C ALA A 130 -1.77 19.48 23.54
N ILE A 131 -2.95 20.02 23.25
CA ILE A 131 -3.38 21.28 23.82
C ILE A 131 -3.39 21.07 25.33
N LYS A 132 -2.63 21.88 26.07
CA LYS A 132 -2.61 21.85 27.53
C LYS A 132 -4.07 21.92 27.99
N ARG A 133 -4.57 20.83 28.59
CA ARG A 133 -5.99 20.69 28.92
C ARG A 133 -6.38 21.81 29.88
N LYS A 134 -7.36 22.65 29.49
CA LYS A 134 -8.02 23.57 30.43
C LYS A 134 -9.10 22.77 31.16
N SER A 135 -9.27 22.97 32.47
CA SER A 135 -10.19 22.17 33.30
C SER A 135 -11.67 22.27 32.93
N LYS A 136 -12.03 23.10 31.94
CA LYS A 136 -13.39 23.31 31.43
C LYS A 136 -13.47 23.32 29.89
N ALA A 137 -12.51 22.68 29.22
CA ALA A 137 -12.52 22.65 27.77
C ALA A 137 -13.69 21.78 27.27
N GLN A 138 -14.53 22.34 26.41
CA GLN A 138 -15.69 21.69 25.80
C GLN A 138 -15.42 21.46 24.31
N ARG A 139 -15.55 20.22 23.83
CA ARG A 139 -15.30 19.82 22.44
C ARG A 139 -16.07 18.57 22.07
N ASN A 140 -16.55 18.57 20.83
CA ASN A 140 -17.20 17.44 20.18
C ASN A 140 -16.31 16.20 20.16
N LEU A 141 -16.79 15.09 20.69
CA LEU A 141 -16.04 13.83 20.81
C LEU A 141 -16.51 12.78 19.81
N GLU A 142 -15.60 11.90 19.43
CA GLU A 142 -15.96 10.61 18.86
C GLU A 142 -16.76 9.82 19.90
N LEU A 143 -18.00 9.46 19.56
CA LEU A 143 -18.89 8.74 20.47
C LEU A 143 -18.93 7.23 20.20
N ASP A 144 -18.54 6.76 19.00
CA ASP A 144 -18.62 5.32 18.70
C ASP A 144 -17.54 4.54 19.47
N ILE A 145 -17.97 3.76 20.47
CA ILE A 145 -17.05 3.04 21.36
C ILE A 145 -16.13 2.06 20.63
N PHE A 146 -16.59 1.43 19.54
CA PHE A 146 -15.76 0.49 18.78
C PHE A 146 -14.70 1.24 17.98
N VAL A 147 -15.03 2.43 17.47
CA VAL A 147 -14.05 3.30 16.82
C VAL A 147 -13.02 3.77 17.84
N ILE A 148 -13.46 4.24 19.02
CA ILE A 148 -12.58 4.68 20.10
C ILE A 148 -11.63 3.54 20.49
N HIS A 149 -12.19 2.38 20.83
CA HIS A 149 -11.42 1.20 21.24
C HIS A 149 -10.43 0.77 20.15
N ALA A 150 -10.89 0.58 18.90
CA ALA A 150 -10.03 0.13 17.81
C ALA A 150 -8.89 1.12 17.51
N ARG A 151 -9.11 2.43 17.65
CA ARG A 151 -8.07 3.46 17.47
C ARG A 151 -7.08 3.46 18.62
N ALA A 152 -7.57 3.50 19.85
CA ALA A 152 -6.75 3.57 21.05
C ALA A 152 -5.93 2.29 21.28
N ALA A 153 -6.56 1.12 21.17
CA ALA A 153 -5.88 -0.17 21.25
C ALA A 153 -4.78 -0.29 20.19
N ARG A 154 -5.07 0.06 18.93
CA ARG A 154 -4.06 0.05 17.85
C ARG A 154 -2.86 0.93 18.17
N SER A 155 -3.08 2.11 18.75
CA SER A 155 -2.01 3.01 19.14
C SER A 155 -1.17 2.44 20.28
N ILE A 156 -1.83 2.00 21.35
CA ILE A 156 -1.17 1.48 22.55
C ILE A 156 -0.35 0.24 22.19
N GLU A 157 -0.93 -0.74 21.51
CA GLU A 157 -0.22 -1.95 21.11
C GLU A 157 0.96 -1.66 20.18
N ARG A 158 0.77 -0.71 19.25
CA ARG A 158 1.88 -0.26 18.41
C ARG A 158 2.97 0.40 19.23
N PHE A 159 2.64 1.22 20.20
CA PHE A 159 3.62 1.85 21.07
C PHE A 159 4.39 0.79 21.87
N LYS A 160 3.69 -0.17 22.50
CA LYS A 160 4.30 -1.27 23.26
C LYS A 160 5.35 -2.01 22.43
N VAL A 161 5.01 -2.35 21.18
CA VAL A 161 5.91 -3.08 20.28
C VAL A 161 7.03 -2.19 19.72
N MET A 162 6.70 -0.97 19.26
CA MET A 162 7.63 -0.16 18.48
C MET A 162 8.55 0.71 19.34
N ALA A 163 8.18 1.07 20.57
CA ALA A 163 8.99 1.97 21.39
C ALA A 163 10.38 1.39 21.73
N PRO A 164 10.50 0.12 22.17
CA PRO A 164 11.82 -0.49 22.41
C PRO A 164 12.68 -0.56 21.14
N ILE A 165 12.06 -0.88 20.01
CA ILE A 165 12.72 -0.97 18.70
C ILE A 165 13.20 0.43 18.26
N ALA A 166 12.33 1.43 18.36
CA ALA A 166 12.62 2.82 18.01
C ALA A 166 13.82 3.35 18.81
N LYS A 167 13.88 3.05 20.12
CA LYS A 167 15.01 3.44 20.97
C LYS A 167 16.32 2.78 20.52
N ARG A 168 16.31 1.47 20.30
CA ARG A 168 17.51 0.71 19.89
C ARG A 168 18.01 1.10 18.51
N VAL A 169 17.13 1.17 17.52
CA VAL A 169 17.49 1.56 16.15
C VAL A 169 17.89 3.04 16.12
N GLY A 170 17.15 3.89 16.83
CA GLY A 170 17.49 5.30 17.00
C GLY A 170 18.87 5.49 17.62
N SER A 171 19.24 4.76 18.67
CA SER A 171 20.59 4.87 19.26
C SER A 171 21.69 4.47 18.28
N ILE A 172 21.46 3.43 17.47
CA ILE A 172 22.40 3.01 16.42
C ILE A 172 22.56 4.14 15.38
N LEU A 173 21.45 4.65 14.84
CA LEU A 173 21.46 5.71 13.81
C LEU A 173 22.08 7.02 14.28
N ASN A 174 22.05 7.31 15.58
CA ASN A 174 22.65 8.50 16.17
C ASN A 174 24.09 8.30 16.65
N HIS A 175 24.64 7.10 16.54
CA HIS A 175 26.06 6.86 16.80
C HIS A 175 26.91 7.71 15.84
N GLN A 176 27.81 8.54 16.37
CA GLN A 176 28.52 9.56 15.57
C GLN A 176 29.29 8.95 14.39
N GLY A 177 29.98 7.84 14.60
CA GLY A 177 30.73 7.14 13.54
C GLY A 177 29.81 6.62 12.43
N LEU A 178 28.66 6.05 12.78
CA LEU A 178 27.71 5.56 11.77
C LEU A 178 27.09 6.73 11.03
N LYS A 179 26.64 7.76 11.75
CA LYS A 179 26.03 8.96 11.17
C LYS A 179 26.96 9.65 10.17
N LYS A 180 28.25 9.78 10.51
CA LYS A 180 29.28 10.34 9.63
C LYS A 180 29.45 9.47 8.38
N ASN A 181 29.78 8.19 8.54
CA ASN A 181 30.00 7.28 7.42
C ASN A 181 28.78 7.18 6.50
N LEU A 182 27.58 7.16 7.09
CA LEU A 182 26.32 7.12 6.36
C LEU A 182 26.13 8.38 5.53
N ASN A 183 26.38 9.57 6.11
CA ASN A 183 26.30 10.83 5.39
C ASN A 183 27.36 10.93 4.29
N ASP A 184 28.60 10.51 4.55
CA ASP A 184 29.69 10.52 3.58
C ASP A 184 29.34 9.63 2.36
N ALA A 185 28.76 8.45 2.60
CA ALA A 185 28.32 7.54 1.54
C ALA A 185 27.05 8.00 0.78
N THR A 186 26.34 9.01 1.29
CA THR A 186 25.02 9.44 0.75
C THR A 186 24.94 10.95 0.54
N TYR A 187 26.08 11.60 0.28
CA TYR A 187 26.16 13.03 -0.04
C TYR A 187 25.49 13.93 1.02
N GLY A 188 25.65 13.58 2.30
CA GLY A 188 25.13 14.33 3.44
C GLY A 188 23.67 14.05 3.82
N HIS A 189 22.98 13.13 3.14
CA HIS A 189 21.54 12.93 3.33
C HIS A 189 21.14 11.71 4.15
N GLY A 190 22.03 10.73 4.32
CA GLY A 190 21.68 9.40 4.81
C GLY A 190 21.10 9.39 6.21
N ALA A 191 21.68 10.13 7.16
CA ALA A 191 21.15 10.20 8.52
C ALA A 191 19.69 10.72 8.54
N LYS A 192 19.39 11.73 7.71
CA LYS A 192 18.04 12.29 7.56
C LYS A 192 17.08 11.28 6.93
N LEU A 193 17.54 10.55 5.90
CA LEU A 193 16.75 9.52 5.22
C LEU A 193 16.40 8.37 6.16
N PHE A 194 17.36 7.88 6.95
CA PHE A 194 17.15 6.78 7.90
C PHE A 194 16.32 7.20 9.11
N ASN A 195 16.48 8.41 9.63
CA ASN A 195 15.60 8.92 10.68
C ASN A 195 14.15 9.02 10.19
N LYS A 196 13.92 9.59 9.00
CA LYS A 196 12.58 9.60 8.38
C LYS A 196 12.06 8.20 8.15
N TRP A 197 12.92 7.28 7.70
CA TRP A 197 12.55 5.88 7.51
C TRP A 197 12.06 5.22 8.79
N LEU A 198 12.77 5.42 9.90
CA LEU A 198 12.40 4.87 11.20
C LEU A 198 11.05 5.47 11.66
N GLN A 199 10.86 6.78 11.48
CA GLN A 199 9.60 7.45 11.81
C GLN A 199 8.40 6.88 11.01
N ASP A 200 8.54 6.76 9.69
CA ASP A 200 7.49 6.23 8.83
C ASP A 200 7.22 4.73 9.11
N SER A 201 8.26 3.97 9.48
CA SER A 201 8.17 2.55 9.87
C SER A 201 7.40 2.36 11.17
N ILE A 202 7.71 3.15 12.20
CA ILE A 202 6.97 3.19 13.48
C ILE A 202 5.50 3.54 13.25
N ARG A 203 5.24 4.52 12.37
CA ARG A 203 3.87 4.89 12.00
C ARG A 203 3.18 3.83 11.13
N GLY A 204 3.90 2.88 10.58
CA GLY A 204 3.40 1.91 9.58
C GLY A 204 2.83 2.58 8.33
N LYS A 205 3.05 3.88 8.14
CA LYS A 205 2.58 4.68 7.00
C LYS A 205 3.50 5.88 6.80
N ALA A 206 3.71 6.23 5.54
CA ALA A 206 4.37 7.48 5.17
C ALA A 206 3.62 8.69 5.76
N ALA A 207 4.36 9.68 6.27
CA ALA A 207 3.79 10.95 6.70
C ALA A 207 2.83 11.53 5.64
N TYR A 208 1.67 12.02 6.10
CA TYR A 208 0.62 12.54 5.23
C TYR A 208 0.98 13.95 4.75
N ASP A 209 0.63 14.25 3.52
CA ASP A 209 0.75 15.58 2.94
C ASP A 209 -0.46 16.40 3.40
N SER A 210 -0.25 17.37 4.29
CA SER A 210 -1.30 18.22 4.85
C SER A 210 -1.71 19.37 3.94
N SER A 211 -1.28 19.38 2.67
CA SER A 211 -1.71 20.39 1.71
C SER A 211 -3.21 20.26 1.37
N ASN A 212 -3.87 21.39 1.15
CA ASN A 212 -5.30 21.46 0.82
C ASN A 212 -5.67 20.69 -0.47
N PHE A 213 -4.69 20.43 -1.35
CA PHE A 213 -4.90 19.68 -2.59
C PHE A 213 -4.66 18.17 -2.44
N ALA A 214 -4.04 17.72 -1.35
CA ALA A 214 -3.70 16.30 -1.14
C ALA A 214 -4.92 15.34 -1.20
N PRO A 215 -6.11 15.68 -0.67
CA PRO A 215 -7.30 14.83 -0.81
C PRO A 215 -7.73 14.61 -2.26
N MET A 216 -7.74 15.68 -3.07
CA MET A 216 -8.11 15.63 -4.49
C MET A 216 -7.09 14.81 -5.30
N PHE A 217 -5.79 15.08 -5.12
CA PHE A 217 -4.73 14.32 -5.81
C PHE A 217 -4.79 12.83 -5.48
N ARG A 218 -5.02 12.48 -4.20
CA ARG A 218 -5.18 11.09 -3.79
C ARG A 218 -6.38 10.45 -4.45
N TRP A 219 -7.54 11.12 -4.44
CA TRP A 219 -8.75 10.61 -5.09
C TRP A 219 -8.51 10.38 -6.59
N LEU A 220 -8.00 11.38 -7.32
CA LEU A 220 -7.67 11.27 -8.75
C LEU A 220 -6.73 10.09 -9.02
N ARG A 221 -5.69 9.93 -8.20
CA ARG A 221 -4.70 8.86 -8.32
C ARG A 221 -5.31 7.48 -8.08
N THR A 222 -6.05 7.30 -6.98
CA THR A 222 -6.68 6.00 -6.66
C THR A 222 -7.77 5.64 -7.65
N SER A 223 -8.59 6.62 -8.07
CA SER A 223 -9.65 6.47 -9.06
C SER A 223 -9.10 6.04 -10.40
N SER A 224 -8.06 6.73 -10.87
CA SER A 224 -7.41 6.43 -12.14
C SER A 224 -6.71 5.07 -12.09
N MET A 225 -6.03 4.74 -10.98
CA MET A 225 -5.43 3.41 -10.80
C MET A 225 -6.48 2.29 -10.89
N ASN A 226 -7.62 2.44 -10.23
CA ASN A 226 -8.71 1.47 -10.27
C ASN A 226 -9.27 1.30 -11.69
N TYR A 227 -9.48 2.41 -12.38
CA TYR A 227 -9.91 2.40 -13.79
C TYR A 227 -8.89 1.71 -14.70
N VAL A 228 -7.60 1.98 -14.48
CA VAL A 228 -6.48 1.56 -15.33
C VAL A 228 -6.13 0.09 -15.17
N LEU A 229 -6.01 -0.38 -13.93
CA LEU A 229 -5.55 -1.73 -13.62
C LEU A 229 -6.72 -2.67 -13.32
N GLY A 230 -7.94 -2.16 -13.16
CA GLY A 230 -9.08 -2.95 -12.76
C GLY A 230 -9.43 -4.04 -13.78
N TRP A 231 -9.55 -5.27 -13.27
CA TRP A 231 -9.77 -6.52 -14.00
C TRP A 231 -8.76 -6.79 -15.13
N LYS A 232 -7.65 -6.06 -15.15
CA LYS A 232 -6.71 -6.10 -16.26
C LYS A 232 -5.88 -7.38 -16.19
N ILE A 233 -6.18 -8.31 -17.10
CA ILE A 233 -5.50 -9.61 -17.22
C ILE A 233 -3.99 -9.41 -17.42
N LEU A 234 -3.60 -8.42 -18.24
CA LEU A 234 -2.20 -8.11 -18.50
C LEU A 234 -1.45 -7.68 -17.24
N THR A 235 -2.10 -6.96 -16.30
CA THR A 235 -1.46 -6.58 -15.04
C THR A 235 -1.15 -7.82 -14.20
N ALA A 236 -2.10 -8.76 -14.13
CA ALA A 236 -1.90 -10.02 -13.42
C ALA A 236 -0.80 -10.87 -14.07
N ALA A 237 -0.78 -10.97 -15.41
CA ALA A 237 0.26 -11.68 -16.14
C ALA A 237 1.66 -11.08 -15.91
N LYS A 238 1.78 -9.74 -15.92
CA LYS A 238 3.04 -9.05 -15.62
C LYS A 238 3.53 -9.32 -14.20
N GLN A 239 2.63 -9.46 -13.23
CA GLN A 239 3.00 -9.81 -11.85
C GLN A 239 3.62 -11.22 -11.76
N GLY A 240 3.25 -12.14 -12.66
CA GLY A 240 3.91 -13.46 -12.77
C GLY A 240 5.40 -13.38 -13.06
N VAL A 241 5.84 -12.34 -13.78
CA VAL A 241 7.24 -12.16 -14.19
C VAL A 241 8.15 -11.87 -12.99
N SER A 242 7.63 -11.30 -11.89
CA SER A 242 8.44 -10.98 -10.70
C SER A 242 8.99 -12.24 -9.99
N ALA A 243 8.47 -13.43 -10.31
CA ALA A 243 9.03 -14.70 -9.84
C ALA A 243 10.51 -14.85 -10.24
N LEU A 244 10.88 -14.33 -11.42
CA LEU A 244 12.24 -14.39 -11.94
C LEU A 244 13.23 -13.63 -11.06
N GLU A 245 12.82 -12.51 -10.46
CA GLU A 245 13.67 -11.76 -9.53
C GLU A 245 13.99 -12.59 -8.29
N GLY A 246 13.02 -13.33 -7.76
CA GLY A 246 13.22 -14.29 -6.68
C GLY A 246 14.23 -15.40 -7.02
N MET A 247 14.33 -15.76 -8.30
CA MET A 247 15.29 -16.77 -8.74
C MET A 247 16.73 -16.25 -8.73
N THR A 248 16.97 -14.94 -8.77
CA THR A 248 18.33 -14.35 -8.87
C THR A 248 19.22 -14.61 -7.64
N VAL A 249 18.60 -14.89 -6.49
CA VAL A 249 19.25 -15.10 -5.20
C VAL A 249 20.31 -16.20 -5.29
N HIS A 250 19.92 -17.35 -5.85
CA HIS A 250 20.79 -18.51 -5.96
C HIS A 250 20.34 -19.41 -7.13
N PRO A 251 21.26 -20.07 -7.88
CA PRO A 251 20.89 -20.91 -9.03
C PRO A 251 19.87 -22.03 -8.71
N LYS A 252 19.92 -22.61 -7.51
CA LYS A 252 18.94 -23.61 -7.04
C LYS A 252 17.52 -23.06 -6.91
N MET A 253 17.33 -21.74 -6.85
CA MET A 253 16.00 -21.15 -6.80
C MET A 253 15.22 -21.36 -8.10
N VAL A 254 15.88 -21.44 -9.27
CA VAL A 254 15.18 -21.68 -10.55
C VAL A 254 14.35 -22.96 -10.50
N PRO A 255 14.93 -24.15 -10.26
CA PRO A 255 14.15 -25.38 -10.18
C PRO A 255 13.16 -25.38 -9.01
N LEU A 256 13.51 -24.81 -7.85
CA LEU A 256 12.61 -24.77 -6.68
C LEU A 256 11.37 -23.90 -6.93
N VAL A 257 11.54 -22.68 -7.44
CA VAL A 257 10.43 -21.77 -7.75
C VAL A 257 9.55 -22.36 -8.84
N THR A 258 10.16 -22.95 -9.87
CA THR A 258 9.42 -23.60 -10.96
C THR A 258 8.60 -24.79 -10.45
N ALA A 259 9.20 -25.64 -9.62
CA ALA A 259 8.53 -26.78 -9.03
C ALA A 259 7.38 -26.36 -8.10
N ASN A 260 7.57 -25.32 -7.28
CA ASN A 260 6.54 -24.82 -6.38
C ASN A 260 5.39 -24.14 -7.13
N LEU A 261 5.66 -23.38 -8.20
CA LEU A 261 4.63 -22.84 -9.07
C LEU A 261 3.81 -23.96 -9.74
N ALA A 262 4.48 -24.98 -10.27
CA ALA A 262 3.82 -26.15 -10.87
C ALA A 262 2.99 -26.94 -9.84
N LYS A 263 3.51 -27.12 -8.62
CA LYS A 263 2.79 -27.76 -7.51
C LYS A 263 1.53 -26.97 -7.15
N MET A 264 1.62 -25.64 -7.06
CA MET A 264 0.50 -24.76 -6.74
C MET A 264 -0.55 -24.66 -7.85
N ALA A 265 -0.26 -25.12 -9.07
CA ALA A 265 -1.26 -25.23 -10.13
C ALA A 265 -2.27 -26.35 -9.86
N LYS A 266 -1.92 -27.33 -9.01
CA LYS A 266 -2.82 -28.41 -8.59
C LYS A 266 -3.90 -27.88 -7.62
N PRO A 267 -5.14 -28.40 -7.68
CA PRO A 267 -6.20 -28.01 -6.76
C PRO A 267 -5.79 -28.19 -5.29
N GLY A 268 -6.12 -27.23 -4.43
CA GLY A 268 -5.87 -27.29 -2.97
C GLY A 268 -4.42 -27.03 -2.52
N GLU A 269 -3.41 -27.34 -3.35
CA GLU A 269 -2.00 -27.21 -2.99
C GLU A 269 -1.58 -25.77 -2.69
N PHE A 270 -2.09 -24.79 -3.44
CA PHE A 270 -1.82 -23.38 -3.13
C PHE A 270 -2.23 -23.02 -1.71
N THR A 271 -3.45 -23.38 -1.30
CA THR A 271 -3.97 -23.07 0.03
C THR A 271 -3.09 -23.68 1.11
N LYS A 272 -2.64 -24.93 0.90
CA LYS A 272 -1.74 -25.62 1.83
C LYS A 272 -0.41 -24.89 1.99
N LEU A 273 0.31 -24.64 0.89
CA LEU A 273 1.61 -23.96 0.93
C LEU A 273 1.49 -22.54 1.47
N HIS A 274 0.43 -21.82 1.09
CA HIS A 274 0.20 -20.46 1.56
C HIS A 274 -0.08 -20.40 3.05
N ASN A 275 -0.89 -21.33 3.59
CA ASN A 275 -1.17 -21.40 5.03
C ASN A 275 0.09 -21.77 5.83
N GLU A 276 0.91 -22.69 5.33
CA GLU A 276 2.19 -23.02 5.94
C GLU A 276 3.14 -21.81 5.97
N ALA A 277 3.31 -21.16 4.81
CA ALA A 277 4.16 -19.99 4.68
C ALA A 277 3.69 -18.82 5.56
N THR A 278 2.39 -18.52 5.60
CA THR A 278 1.83 -17.45 6.44
C THR A 278 1.74 -17.80 7.93
N GLY A 279 1.72 -19.09 8.27
CA GLY A 279 1.86 -19.57 9.65
C GLY A 279 3.25 -19.34 10.22
N LYS A 280 4.29 -19.37 9.35
CA LYS A 280 5.69 -19.14 9.70
C LYS A 280 6.11 -17.67 9.55
N SER A 281 5.70 -17.01 8.46
CA SER A 281 6.12 -15.67 8.08
C SER A 281 5.07 -14.60 8.43
N GLY A 282 5.43 -13.74 9.38
CA GLY A 282 4.65 -12.52 9.67
C GLY A 282 4.63 -11.55 8.49
N LEU A 283 5.68 -11.56 7.66
CA LEU A 283 5.79 -10.76 6.45
C LEU A 283 4.70 -11.16 5.44
N LEU A 284 4.64 -12.42 5.04
CA LEU A 284 3.65 -12.91 4.08
C LEU A 284 2.22 -12.77 4.59
N LYS A 285 2.01 -13.02 5.90
CA LYS A 285 0.69 -12.88 6.52
C LYS A 285 0.12 -11.46 6.40
N THR A 286 0.98 -10.44 6.44
CA THR A 286 0.59 -9.03 6.42
C THR A 286 0.95 -8.30 5.13
N ARG A 287 1.49 -9.04 4.14
CA ARG A 287 1.96 -8.51 2.87
C ARG A 287 0.82 -7.89 2.07
N ASP A 288 1.10 -6.72 1.53
CA ASP A 288 0.32 -6.09 0.48
C ASP A 288 1.28 -5.62 -0.61
N TRP A 289 0.92 -5.87 -1.87
CA TRP A 289 1.70 -5.47 -3.03
C TRP A 289 1.54 -3.97 -3.33
N ASN A 290 0.42 -3.37 -2.91
CA ASN A 290 0.10 -1.98 -3.24
C ASN A 290 -0.01 -1.11 -1.99
N ARG A 291 0.98 -0.23 -1.83
CA ARG A 291 1.06 0.80 -0.79
C ARG A 291 -0.24 1.61 -0.62
N ASP A 292 -0.98 1.85 -1.71
CA ASP A 292 -2.15 2.72 -1.73
C ASP A 292 -3.47 1.99 -1.43
N LEU A 293 -3.54 0.67 -1.60
CA LEU A 293 -4.69 -0.14 -1.17
C LEU A 293 -4.78 -0.17 0.37
N ARG A 294 -3.64 -0.30 1.06
CA ARG A 294 -3.55 -0.28 2.53
C ARG A 294 -3.95 1.07 3.15
N ALA A 295 -3.69 2.18 2.45
CA ALA A 295 -4.04 3.53 2.89
C ALA A 295 -5.56 3.81 2.75
N THR A 296 -6.22 3.16 1.80
CA THR A 296 -7.66 3.34 1.52
C THR A 296 -8.54 2.55 2.50
N TYR A 297 -8.03 1.42 3.01
CA TYR A 297 -8.76 0.52 3.93
C TYR A 297 -9.12 1.13 5.30
N ASN A 298 -8.40 2.16 5.74
CA ASN A 298 -8.51 2.70 7.12
C ASN A 298 -9.35 3.99 7.25
N ARG A 299 -10.25 4.32 6.32
CA ARG A 299 -11.07 5.54 6.39
C ARG A 299 -12.52 5.24 6.81
N LYS A 300 -13.04 5.98 7.80
CA LYS A 300 -14.44 5.95 8.25
C LYS A 300 -15.47 6.13 7.11
N GLN A 301 -15.17 7.00 6.15
CA GLN A 301 -16.02 7.26 4.98
C GLN A 301 -16.02 6.08 3.99
N VAL A 302 -14.91 5.33 3.90
CA VAL A 302 -14.81 4.11 3.09
C VAL A 302 -15.53 2.96 3.80
N ALA A 303 -15.43 2.82 5.12
CA ALA A 303 -16.22 1.82 5.86
C ALA A 303 -17.74 2.00 5.71
N ARG A 304 -18.22 3.26 5.61
CA ARG A 304 -19.65 3.57 5.39
C ARG A 304 -20.13 3.26 3.97
N VAL A 305 -19.32 3.54 2.94
CA VAL A 305 -19.63 3.22 1.53
C VAL A 305 -19.48 1.72 1.21
N TYR A 306 -18.67 1.00 1.99
CA TYR A 306 -18.32 -0.40 1.76
C TYR A 306 -18.88 -1.37 2.83
N LYS A 307 -19.86 -0.94 3.63
CA LYS A 307 -20.56 -1.78 4.60
C LYS A 307 -21.16 -3.00 3.87
N GLY A 308 -20.61 -4.19 4.11
CA GLY A 308 -21.04 -5.45 3.49
C GLY A 308 -20.40 -5.82 2.14
N LYS A 309 -19.37 -5.11 1.65
CA LYS A 309 -18.68 -5.44 0.38
C LYS A 309 -17.18 -5.54 0.58
N SER A 310 -16.52 -6.54 -0.04
CA SER A 310 -15.08 -6.75 0.14
C SER A 310 -14.27 -5.51 -0.29
N LEU A 311 -13.38 -5.06 0.59
CA LEU A 311 -12.66 -3.77 0.53
C LEU A 311 -11.39 -3.75 -0.36
N SER A 312 -11.01 -4.87 -0.99
CA SER A 312 -10.16 -4.78 -2.18
C SER A 312 -11.07 -4.38 -3.33
N PRO A 313 -10.77 -3.35 -4.15
CA PRO A 313 -11.53 -3.11 -5.37
C PRO A 313 -11.63 -4.46 -6.08
N ALA A 314 -12.83 -5.01 -6.31
CA ALA A 314 -12.97 -6.33 -6.96
C ALA A 314 -12.15 -6.39 -8.26
N ALA A 315 -11.98 -5.21 -8.88
CA ALA A 315 -10.99 -4.82 -9.87
C ALA A 315 -9.58 -5.43 -9.70
N MET A 316 -8.96 -5.44 -8.52
CA MET A 316 -7.55 -5.85 -8.33
C MET A 316 -7.36 -7.32 -7.89
N LYS A 317 -8.45 -8.07 -7.67
CA LYS A 317 -8.37 -9.44 -7.12
C LYS A 317 -7.49 -10.37 -7.94
N MET A 318 -7.50 -10.24 -9.27
CA MET A 318 -6.69 -11.08 -10.15
C MET A 318 -5.19 -10.83 -9.97
N ALA A 319 -4.77 -9.56 -9.93
CA ALA A 319 -3.36 -9.21 -9.69
C ALA A 319 -2.90 -9.64 -8.30
N GLN A 320 -3.74 -9.43 -7.27
CA GLN A 320 -3.47 -9.90 -5.91
C GLN A 320 -3.34 -11.43 -5.83
N TYR A 321 -4.18 -12.15 -6.56
CA TYR A 321 -4.15 -13.61 -6.60
C TYR A 321 -2.84 -14.14 -7.19
N ILE A 322 -2.39 -13.57 -8.31
CA ILE A 322 -1.11 -13.94 -8.92
C ILE A 322 0.06 -13.53 -8.03
N ASP A 323 0.07 -12.31 -7.47
CA ASP A 323 1.11 -11.86 -6.54
C ASP A 323 1.27 -12.82 -5.35
N LYS A 324 0.15 -13.22 -4.72
CA LYS A 324 0.17 -14.17 -3.60
C LYS A 324 0.78 -15.51 -4.00
N ARG A 325 0.47 -16.00 -5.21
CA ARG A 325 1.04 -17.25 -5.70
C ARG A 325 2.54 -17.13 -5.94
N VAL A 326 2.98 -16.09 -6.63
CA VAL A 326 4.39 -15.84 -6.92
C VAL A 326 5.19 -15.72 -5.62
N THR A 327 4.73 -14.86 -4.71
CA THR A 327 5.43 -14.59 -3.45
C THR A 327 5.45 -15.81 -2.53
N THR A 328 4.37 -16.59 -2.48
CA THR A 328 4.36 -17.87 -1.75
C THR A 328 5.36 -18.85 -2.37
N ALA A 329 5.40 -18.98 -3.69
CA ALA A 329 6.33 -19.88 -4.38
C ALA A 329 7.79 -19.47 -4.15
N VAL A 330 8.11 -18.17 -4.27
CA VAL A 330 9.46 -17.65 -4.03
C VAL A 330 9.88 -17.85 -2.57
N TRP A 331 9.01 -17.50 -1.62
CA TRP A 331 9.30 -17.65 -0.18
C TRP A 331 9.52 -19.11 0.18
N TYR A 332 8.63 -20.01 -0.25
CA TYR A 332 8.74 -21.43 0.05
C TYR A 332 10.00 -22.04 -0.58
N SER A 333 10.39 -21.57 -1.76
CA SER A 333 11.63 -21.99 -2.42
C SER A 333 12.87 -21.53 -1.65
N ALA A 334 12.89 -20.29 -1.16
CA ALA A 334 13.98 -19.77 -0.32
C ALA A 334 14.07 -20.51 1.03
N TYR A 335 12.91 -20.83 1.62
CA TYR A 335 12.83 -21.65 2.82
C TYR A 335 13.39 -23.06 2.58
N GLN A 336 13.00 -23.72 1.49
CA GLN A 336 13.53 -25.04 1.12
C GLN A 336 15.03 -25.01 0.82
N LEU A 337 15.50 -23.96 0.14
CA LEU A 337 16.92 -23.76 -0.14
C LEU A 337 17.71 -23.67 1.16
N SER A 338 17.34 -22.77 2.07
CA SER A 338 18.02 -22.59 3.35
C SER A 338 18.00 -23.84 4.22
N GLN A 339 16.86 -24.56 4.25
CA GLN A 339 16.77 -25.86 4.93
C GLN A 339 17.73 -26.89 4.32
N SER A 340 17.85 -26.94 2.99
CA SER A 340 18.81 -27.83 2.30
C SER A 340 20.27 -27.46 2.56
N GLU A 341 20.53 -26.24 3.01
CA GLU A 341 21.86 -25.74 3.40
C GLU A 341 22.11 -25.88 4.91
N GLY A 342 21.21 -26.55 5.65
CA GLY A 342 21.39 -26.88 7.06
C GLY A 342 21.03 -25.76 8.03
N MET A 343 20.37 -24.68 7.56
CA MET A 343 19.87 -23.62 8.43
C MET A 343 18.73 -24.15 9.31
N ASN A 344 18.64 -23.66 10.54
CA ASN A 344 17.51 -24.02 11.40
C ASN A 344 16.21 -23.32 10.95
N GLU A 345 15.07 -23.76 11.45
CA GLU A 345 13.74 -23.23 11.08
C GLU A 345 13.67 -21.70 11.18
N LYS A 346 14.17 -21.10 12.27
CA LYS A 346 14.10 -19.66 12.48
C LYS A 346 14.95 -18.91 11.46
N GLU A 347 16.16 -19.39 11.21
CA GLU A 347 17.06 -18.83 10.20
C GLU A 347 16.50 -18.98 8.79
N SER A 348 15.89 -20.11 8.47
CA SER A 348 15.24 -20.34 7.18
C SER A 348 14.06 -19.43 6.92
N VAL A 349 13.22 -19.19 7.95
CA VAL A 349 12.13 -18.21 7.87
C VAL A 349 12.68 -16.80 7.64
N GLN A 350 13.74 -16.41 8.36
CA GLN A 350 14.38 -15.11 8.20
C GLN A 350 15.01 -14.94 6.80
N PHE A 351 15.67 -15.97 6.30
CA PHE A 351 16.24 -15.98 4.96
C PHE A 351 15.14 -15.84 3.90
N ALA A 352 14.05 -16.60 4.02
CA ALA A 352 12.94 -16.54 3.09
C ALA A 352 12.21 -15.17 3.12
N ASP A 353 12.03 -14.58 4.31
CA ASP A 353 11.49 -13.23 4.45
C ASP A 353 12.41 -12.20 3.78
N GLY A 354 13.72 -12.29 4.00
CA GLY A 354 14.72 -11.43 3.36
C GLY A 354 14.66 -11.52 1.83
N VAL A 355 14.59 -12.73 1.27
CA VAL A 355 14.45 -12.94 -0.18
C VAL A 355 13.20 -12.24 -0.73
N ILE A 356 12.08 -12.27 -0.02
CA ILE A 356 10.87 -11.55 -0.47
C ILE A 356 11.07 -10.04 -0.41
N GLN A 357 11.70 -9.51 0.64
CA GLN A 357 11.99 -8.07 0.75
C GLN A 357 12.95 -7.58 -0.34
N ASP A 358 13.92 -8.41 -0.72
CA ASP A 358 14.97 -8.08 -1.67
C ASP A 358 14.57 -8.32 -3.13
N THR A 359 13.51 -9.09 -3.40
CA THR A 359 13.17 -9.49 -4.79
C THR A 359 11.74 -9.22 -5.19
N GLN A 360 10.83 -8.96 -4.26
CA GLN A 360 9.41 -8.76 -4.57
C GLN A 360 8.98 -7.34 -4.23
N PRO A 361 8.01 -6.77 -4.96
CA PRO A 361 7.56 -5.41 -4.71
C PRO A 361 6.87 -5.34 -3.34
N MET A 362 7.24 -4.37 -2.51
CA MET A 362 6.71 -4.23 -1.14
C MET A 362 5.79 -3.00 -1.00
N GLY A 363 4.70 -3.12 -0.24
CA GLY A 363 3.78 -2.01 0.05
C GLY A 363 3.93 -1.36 1.42
N SER A 364 4.72 -1.95 2.32
CA SER A 364 4.88 -1.49 3.70
C SER A 364 5.84 -0.31 3.79
N ALA A 365 5.60 0.59 4.74
CA ALA A 365 6.46 1.77 4.92
C ALA A 365 7.91 1.40 5.30
N VAL A 366 8.15 0.24 5.93
CA VAL A 366 9.51 -0.22 6.28
C VAL A 366 10.32 -0.66 5.06
N ASP A 367 9.67 -1.15 4.01
CA ASP A 367 10.34 -1.71 2.83
C ASP A 367 10.40 -0.72 1.66
N LEU A 368 9.82 0.48 1.81
CA LEU A 368 9.74 1.48 0.75
C LEU A 368 10.84 2.55 0.89
N PRO A 369 11.59 2.88 -0.17
CA PRO A 369 12.50 4.03 -0.15
C PRO A 369 11.77 5.35 0.07
N SER A 370 12.52 6.36 0.53
CA SER A 370 11.98 7.66 0.97
C SER A 370 11.09 8.34 -0.07
N TYR A 371 11.42 8.24 -1.36
CA TYR A 371 10.65 8.91 -2.42
C TYR A 371 9.27 8.25 -2.64
N PHE A 372 9.12 6.94 -2.42
CA PHE A 372 7.81 6.27 -2.37
C PHE A 372 7.02 6.59 -1.09
N ARG A 373 7.67 7.14 -0.07
CA ARG A 373 7.04 7.61 1.18
C ARG A 373 6.86 9.13 1.22
N GLY A 374 7.06 9.80 0.09
CA GLY A 374 6.86 11.24 -0.03
C GLY A 374 5.38 11.69 0.02
N GLY A 375 5.16 12.97 -0.25
CA GLY A 375 3.83 13.57 -0.37
C GLY A 375 3.00 13.00 -1.54
N GLU A 376 1.77 13.48 -1.71
CA GLU A 376 0.85 12.89 -2.71
C GLU A 376 1.34 13.09 -4.15
N ILE A 377 2.06 14.17 -4.44
CA ILE A 377 2.69 14.40 -5.75
C ILE A 377 3.77 13.34 -6.01
N ALA A 378 4.68 13.12 -5.07
CA ALA A 378 5.72 12.10 -5.19
C ALA A 378 5.13 10.70 -5.38
N LYS A 379 4.08 10.36 -4.60
CA LYS A 379 3.35 9.09 -4.74
C LYS A 379 2.68 8.94 -6.11
N THR A 380 2.17 10.02 -6.68
CA THR A 380 1.59 10.07 -8.03
C THR A 380 2.63 9.78 -9.11
N LEU A 381 3.80 10.40 -9.00
CA LEU A 381 4.88 10.20 -9.96
C LEU A 381 5.48 8.79 -9.92
N THR A 382 5.36 8.11 -8.77
CA THR A 382 6.09 6.88 -8.47
C THR A 382 5.18 5.64 -8.37
N ILE A 383 3.89 5.77 -8.67
CA ILE A 383 2.89 4.70 -8.44
C ILE A 383 3.19 3.37 -9.13
N PHE A 384 3.82 3.38 -10.31
CA PHE A 384 4.19 2.18 -11.08
C PHE A 384 5.69 1.85 -11.00
N GLN A 385 6.43 2.58 -10.17
CA GLN A 385 7.88 2.52 -10.16
C GLN A 385 8.42 1.53 -9.12
N ASN A 386 7.59 0.93 -8.26
CA ASN A 386 8.06 0.07 -7.17
C ASN A 386 8.81 -1.17 -7.71
N GLN A 387 8.18 -1.94 -8.60
CA GLN A 387 8.80 -3.09 -9.27
C GLN A 387 10.03 -2.66 -10.06
N VAL A 388 9.86 -1.61 -10.85
CA VAL A 388 10.87 -1.09 -11.76
C VAL A 388 12.12 -0.60 -11.01
N ASN A 389 11.95 0.00 -9.84
CA ASN A 389 13.04 0.36 -8.94
C ASN A 389 13.75 -0.88 -8.38
N GLN A 390 13.01 -1.93 -8.00
CA GLN A 390 13.62 -3.16 -7.51
C GLN A 390 14.50 -3.81 -8.59
N ASN A 391 14.02 -3.86 -9.83
CA ASN A 391 14.77 -4.39 -10.98
C ASN A 391 16.07 -3.62 -11.22
N GLY A 392 16.00 -2.29 -11.07
CA GLY A 392 17.17 -1.42 -11.12
C GLY A 392 18.14 -1.67 -9.97
N ASN A 393 17.66 -1.87 -8.75
CA ASN A 393 18.50 -2.18 -7.60
C ASN A 393 19.27 -3.49 -7.81
N ILE A 394 18.59 -4.55 -8.27
CA ILE A 394 19.22 -5.84 -8.61
C ILE A 394 20.31 -5.63 -9.66
N LEU A 395 20.04 -4.87 -10.72
CA LEU A 395 21.03 -4.60 -11.76
C LEU A 395 22.25 -3.84 -11.23
N TRP A 396 22.02 -2.67 -10.62
CA TRP A 396 23.09 -1.74 -10.32
C TRP A 396 23.90 -2.16 -9.10
N TYR A 397 23.26 -2.69 -8.06
CA TYR A 397 23.91 -3.04 -6.81
C TYR A 397 24.24 -4.54 -6.76
N ASP A 398 23.27 -5.42 -7.00
CA ASP A 398 23.43 -6.87 -6.74
C ASP A 398 24.13 -7.62 -7.88
N ILE A 399 24.18 -7.02 -9.08
CA ILE A 399 24.92 -7.57 -10.23
C ILE A 399 26.18 -6.76 -10.47
N LEU A 400 26.04 -5.50 -10.90
CA LEU A 400 27.19 -4.69 -11.32
C LEU A 400 28.04 -4.25 -10.13
N GLY A 401 27.41 -3.81 -9.04
CA GLY A 401 28.08 -3.41 -7.80
C GLY A 401 28.83 -4.56 -7.16
N GLU A 402 28.17 -5.70 -6.95
CA GLU A 402 28.79 -6.92 -6.39
C GLU A 402 29.90 -7.46 -7.28
N LYS A 403 29.75 -7.44 -8.61
CA LYS A 403 30.80 -7.86 -9.53
C LYS A 403 32.02 -6.94 -9.49
N LYS A 404 31.80 -5.62 -9.41
CA LYS A 404 32.85 -4.61 -9.26
C LYS A 404 33.57 -4.76 -7.92
N GLY A 405 32.82 -5.08 -6.86
CA GLY A 405 33.35 -5.39 -5.53
C GLY A 405 33.93 -6.80 -5.39
N SER A 406 34.02 -7.59 -6.47
CA SER A 406 34.49 -8.98 -6.49
C SER A 406 33.78 -9.92 -5.50
N LYS A 407 32.53 -9.60 -5.12
CA LYS A 407 31.68 -10.46 -4.27
C LYS A 407 31.07 -11.63 -5.04
N ILE A 408 30.92 -11.47 -6.36
CA ILE A 408 30.42 -12.50 -7.26
C ILE A 408 31.36 -12.70 -8.44
N ASN A 409 31.39 -13.93 -8.98
CA ASN A 409 32.13 -14.25 -10.20
C ASN A 409 31.35 -13.85 -11.47
N TYR A 410 31.98 -13.99 -12.64
CA TYR A 410 31.36 -13.63 -13.91
C TYR A 410 30.15 -14.52 -14.24
N GLN A 411 30.21 -15.82 -13.92
CA GLN A 411 29.12 -16.76 -14.19
C GLN A 411 27.85 -16.38 -13.41
N THR A 412 27.98 -16.06 -12.12
CA THR A 412 26.88 -15.61 -11.26
C THR A 412 26.31 -14.28 -11.75
N ALA A 413 27.17 -13.33 -12.16
CA ALA A 413 26.72 -12.05 -12.72
C ALA A 413 25.95 -12.25 -14.04
N ALA A 414 26.45 -13.10 -14.95
CA ALA A 414 25.78 -13.42 -16.20
C ALA A 414 24.43 -14.12 -15.97
N TYR A 415 24.39 -15.09 -15.06
CA TYR A 415 23.16 -15.76 -14.63
C TYR A 415 22.12 -14.76 -14.10
N ARG A 416 22.51 -13.91 -13.15
CA ARG A 416 21.60 -12.90 -12.57
C ARG A 416 21.13 -11.90 -13.62
N LEU A 417 21.99 -11.50 -14.56
CA LEU A 417 21.62 -10.61 -15.66
C LEU A 417 20.59 -11.26 -16.59
N MET A 418 20.80 -12.52 -16.96
CA MET A 418 19.88 -13.28 -17.79
C MET A 418 18.50 -13.39 -17.14
N VAL A 419 18.46 -13.76 -15.85
CA VAL A 419 17.23 -14.03 -15.12
C VAL A 419 16.50 -12.76 -14.68
N SER A 420 17.21 -11.69 -14.31
CA SER A 420 16.57 -10.44 -13.81
C SER A 420 16.32 -9.38 -14.87
N GLN A 421 17.06 -9.39 -15.99
CA GLN A 421 16.95 -8.33 -17.00
C GLN A 421 16.46 -8.87 -18.33
N ILE A 422 17.14 -9.88 -18.86
CA ILE A 422 16.92 -10.33 -20.25
C ILE A 422 15.59 -11.10 -20.37
N LEU A 423 15.40 -12.13 -19.54
CA LEU A 423 14.16 -12.91 -19.56
C LEU A 423 12.92 -12.06 -19.19
N PRO A 424 12.93 -11.21 -18.14
CA PRO A 424 11.81 -10.33 -17.84
C PRO A 424 11.51 -9.34 -18.97
N ALA A 425 12.51 -8.69 -19.56
CA ALA A 425 12.30 -7.77 -20.67
C ALA A 425 11.61 -8.46 -21.85
N TYR A 426 12.09 -9.65 -22.22
CA TYR A 426 11.52 -10.46 -23.29
C TYR A 426 10.06 -10.86 -23.00
N LEU A 427 9.79 -11.43 -21.82
CA LEU A 427 8.44 -11.85 -21.43
C LEU A 427 7.47 -10.68 -21.31
N LEU A 428 7.90 -9.55 -20.74
CA LEU A 428 7.08 -8.35 -20.62
C LEU A 428 6.75 -7.76 -21.98
N GLY A 429 7.69 -7.79 -22.93
CA GLY A 429 7.46 -7.44 -24.32
C GLY A 429 6.39 -8.33 -24.96
N MET A 430 6.52 -9.65 -24.83
CA MET A 430 5.54 -10.61 -25.35
C MET A 430 4.14 -10.42 -24.75
N ILE A 431 4.04 -10.32 -23.42
CA ILE A 431 2.77 -10.09 -22.71
C ILE A 431 2.14 -8.78 -23.17
N THR A 432 2.95 -7.75 -23.36
CA THR A 432 2.48 -6.44 -23.78
C THR A 432 1.89 -6.47 -25.20
N ARG A 433 2.56 -7.15 -26.14
CA ARG A 433 2.13 -7.22 -27.54
C ARG A 433 1.12 -8.31 -27.84
N GLY A 434 0.91 -9.27 -26.92
CA GLY A 434 0.02 -10.41 -27.14
C GLY A 434 0.52 -11.39 -28.21
N ARG A 435 1.82 -11.34 -28.51
CA ARG A 435 2.50 -12.21 -29.48
C ARG A 435 4.01 -12.32 -29.19
N PRO A 436 4.67 -13.38 -29.66
CA PRO A 436 6.13 -13.44 -29.71
C PRO A 436 6.75 -12.25 -30.44
N THR A 437 8.00 -11.94 -30.10
CA THR A 437 8.81 -10.95 -30.82
C THR A 437 9.03 -11.39 -32.25
N ALA A 438 8.76 -10.51 -33.21
CA ALA A 438 8.86 -10.84 -34.64
C ALA A 438 10.22 -10.47 -35.25
N ASP A 439 10.96 -9.53 -34.64
CA ASP A 439 12.27 -9.10 -35.13
C ASP A 439 13.25 -8.73 -33.99
N PRO A 440 14.57 -8.71 -34.26
CA PRO A 440 15.59 -8.32 -33.27
C PRO A 440 15.46 -6.87 -32.77
N LYS A 441 14.82 -5.98 -33.53
CA LYS A 441 14.63 -4.58 -33.13
C LYS A 441 13.61 -4.48 -31.99
N GLU A 442 12.56 -5.30 -32.00
CA GLU A 442 11.60 -5.42 -30.90
C GLU A 442 12.29 -5.89 -29.62
N ILE A 443 13.15 -6.92 -29.71
CA ILE A 443 13.92 -7.42 -28.55
C ILE A 443 14.85 -6.34 -27.99
N ALA A 444 15.63 -5.68 -28.87
CA ALA A 444 16.53 -4.61 -28.46
C ALA A 444 15.78 -3.44 -27.81
N THR A 445 14.60 -3.10 -28.34
CA THR A 445 13.73 -2.05 -27.78
C THR A 445 13.21 -2.46 -26.40
N ASP A 446 12.75 -3.70 -26.23
CA ASP A 446 12.26 -4.20 -24.95
C ASP A 446 13.35 -4.20 -23.88
N MET A 447 14.54 -4.69 -24.23
CA MET A 447 15.70 -4.71 -23.34
C MET A 447 16.09 -3.29 -22.94
N PHE A 448 16.32 -2.40 -23.91
CA PHE A 448 16.66 -1.00 -23.64
C PHE A 448 15.62 -0.33 -22.72
N SER A 449 14.35 -0.58 -23.00
CA SER A 449 13.26 0.01 -22.24
C SER A 449 13.18 -0.51 -20.82
N TYR A 450 13.42 -1.80 -20.63
CA TYR A 450 13.50 -2.41 -19.30
C TYR A 450 14.70 -1.85 -18.52
N PHE A 451 15.88 -1.75 -19.14
CA PHE A 451 17.10 -1.19 -18.53
C PHE A 451 16.97 0.28 -18.12
N VAL A 452 16.25 1.09 -18.91
CA VAL A 452 16.07 2.52 -18.64
C VAL A 452 14.85 2.78 -17.74
N SER A 453 13.93 1.81 -17.60
CA SER A 453 12.73 1.96 -16.79
C SER A 453 12.98 2.36 -15.31
N PRO A 454 14.04 1.88 -14.61
CA PRO A 454 14.31 2.23 -13.21
C PRO A 454 14.55 3.73 -12.95
N PHE A 455 14.92 4.49 -13.97
CA PHE A 455 15.12 5.92 -13.85
C PHE A 455 13.76 6.63 -13.80
N VAL A 456 13.25 6.94 -12.60
CA VAL A 456 11.88 7.49 -12.37
C VAL A 456 11.42 8.56 -13.37
N PHE A 457 12.30 9.48 -13.79
CA PHE A 457 11.96 10.57 -14.73
C PHE A 457 12.09 10.19 -16.22
N VAL A 458 13.03 9.33 -16.59
CA VAL A 458 13.29 8.90 -17.98
C VAL A 458 12.48 7.65 -18.31
N GLY A 459 12.50 6.69 -17.39
CA GLY A 459 11.79 5.44 -17.43
C GLY A 459 10.29 5.57 -17.55
N LYS A 460 9.65 6.60 -17.00
CA LYS A 460 8.20 6.84 -17.24
C LYS A 460 7.89 7.13 -18.71
N PHE A 461 8.74 7.91 -19.38
CA PHE A 461 8.59 8.25 -20.79
C PHE A 461 8.93 7.05 -21.69
N VAL A 462 10.03 6.35 -21.39
CA VAL A 462 10.48 5.16 -22.13
C VAL A 462 9.55 3.96 -21.92
N PHE A 463 9.10 3.68 -20.70
CA PHE A 463 8.13 2.63 -20.39
C PHE A 463 6.79 2.87 -21.09
N ASN A 464 6.29 4.10 -21.12
CA ASN A 464 5.05 4.43 -21.85
C ASN A 464 5.20 4.23 -23.38
N ILE A 465 6.39 4.52 -23.93
CA ILE A 465 6.71 4.30 -25.35
C ILE A 465 6.88 2.80 -25.67
N ALA A 466 7.52 2.04 -24.78
CA ALA A 466 7.91 0.67 -25.01
C ALA A 466 6.82 -0.35 -24.70
N THR A 467 6.07 -0.12 -23.62
CA THR A 467 5.03 -1.06 -23.19
C THR A 467 3.70 -0.82 -23.88
N GLY A 468 3.57 0.18 -24.76
CA GLY A 468 2.29 0.56 -25.36
C GLY A 468 1.18 0.82 -24.32
N GLN A 469 1.53 0.90 -23.04
CA GLN A 469 0.59 1.08 -21.97
C GLN A 469 0.32 2.57 -21.87
N TRP A 470 -0.90 2.90 -22.27
CA TRP A 470 -1.54 4.20 -22.16
C TRP A 470 -1.13 5.20 -23.25
N GLY A 471 -2.03 5.42 -24.20
CA GLY A 471 -1.93 6.47 -25.22
C GLY A 471 -1.94 7.91 -24.68
N GLN A 472 -1.63 8.13 -23.41
CA GLN A 472 -1.56 9.45 -22.81
C GLN A 472 -0.13 9.70 -22.33
N ARG A 473 0.50 10.73 -22.90
CA ARG A 473 1.83 11.21 -22.52
C ARG A 473 1.85 11.89 -21.12
N GLY A 474 0.90 11.57 -20.24
CA GLY A 474 0.57 12.34 -19.02
C GLY A 474 0.76 11.58 -17.70
N SER A 475 0.42 12.26 -16.60
CA SER A 475 0.36 11.68 -15.25
C SER A 475 -0.86 10.79 -15.06
N ILE A 476 -0.79 9.82 -14.14
CA ILE A 476 -1.94 8.95 -13.82
C ILE A 476 -3.16 9.76 -13.36
N VAL A 477 -2.94 10.94 -12.74
CA VAL A 477 -4.00 11.86 -12.32
C VAL A 477 -4.66 12.61 -13.49
N ASP A 478 -4.03 12.64 -14.66
CA ASP A 478 -4.54 13.33 -15.85
C ASP A 478 -5.49 12.44 -16.66
N VAL A 479 -5.62 11.16 -16.28
CA VAL A 479 -6.42 10.17 -17.01
C VAL A 479 -7.88 10.59 -17.15
N PRO A 480 -8.60 11.04 -16.09
CA PRO A 480 -9.98 11.47 -16.22
C PRO A 480 -10.12 12.64 -17.20
N PHE A 481 -9.24 13.65 -17.08
CA PHE A 481 -9.26 14.83 -17.95
C PHE A 481 -8.97 14.48 -19.40
N THR A 482 -7.98 13.64 -19.65
CA THR A 482 -7.55 13.32 -21.01
C THR A 482 -8.54 12.40 -21.72
N GLU A 483 -9.22 11.49 -21.01
CA GLU A 483 -10.35 10.74 -21.60
C GLU A 483 -11.53 11.67 -21.91
N THR A 484 -11.84 12.64 -21.03
CA THR A 484 -12.85 13.68 -21.32
C THR A 484 -12.47 14.52 -22.53
N GLN A 485 -11.21 14.93 -22.66
CA GLN A 485 -10.73 15.67 -23.84
C GLN A 485 -10.87 14.85 -25.13
N ARG A 486 -10.61 13.54 -25.08
CA ARG A 486 -10.81 12.64 -26.24
C ARG A 486 -12.27 12.51 -26.60
N PHE A 487 -13.16 12.43 -25.60
CA PHE A 487 -14.60 12.42 -25.80
C PHE A 487 -15.08 13.70 -26.50
N VAL A 488 -14.74 14.87 -25.95
CA VAL A 488 -15.09 16.17 -26.54
C VAL A 488 -14.56 16.30 -27.97
N LYS A 489 -13.31 15.91 -28.22
CA LYS A 489 -12.73 15.91 -29.57
C LYS A 489 -13.44 14.95 -30.53
N ALA A 490 -13.85 13.76 -30.09
CA ALA A 490 -14.55 12.81 -30.93
C ALA A 490 -15.98 13.29 -31.26
N VAL A 491 -16.67 13.90 -30.28
CA VAL A 491 -17.98 14.54 -30.49
C VAL A 491 -17.85 15.69 -31.51
N GLY A 492 -16.88 16.58 -31.31
CA GLY A 492 -16.65 17.71 -32.22
C GLY A 492 -16.23 17.30 -33.64
N LYS A 493 -15.70 16.09 -33.83
CA LYS A 493 -15.36 15.52 -35.14
C LYS A 493 -16.47 14.65 -35.74
N GLY A 494 -17.62 14.50 -35.08
CA GLY A 494 -18.71 13.65 -35.53
C GLY A 494 -18.39 12.14 -35.52
N GLU A 495 -17.37 11.71 -34.77
CA GLU A 495 -16.92 10.32 -34.77
C GLU A 495 -17.74 9.46 -33.77
N GLY A 496 -19.00 9.16 -34.08
CA GLY A 496 -19.96 8.53 -33.16
C GLY A 496 -19.44 7.30 -32.38
N LYS A 497 -18.82 6.32 -33.05
CA LYS A 497 -18.22 5.13 -32.41
C LYS A 497 -17.11 5.50 -31.41
N LYS A 498 -16.27 6.48 -31.76
CA LYS A 498 -15.20 6.98 -30.88
C LYS A 498 -15.75 7.84 -29.75
N ALA A 499 -16.79 8.63 -30.00
CA ALA A 499 -17.47 9.42 -28.98
C ALA A 499 -18.08 8.50 -27.90
N LEU A 500 -18.82 7.45 -28.29
CA LEU A 500 -19.36 6.48 -27.33
C LEU A 500 -18.24 5.81 -26.51
N LYS A 501 -17.18 5.36 -27.19
CA LYS A 501 -16.01 4.75 -26.54
C LYS A 501 -15.35 5.68 -25.53
N TYR A 502 -15.01 6.90 -25.91
CA TYR A 502 -14.33 7.85 -25.02
C TYR A 502 -15.28 8.40 -23.94
N GLY A 503 -16.59 8.45 -24.20
CA GLY A 503 -17.60 8.77 -23.20
C GLY A 503 -17.64 7.73 -22.08
N ALA A 504 -17.73 6.44 -22.43
CA ALA A 504 -17.65 5.34 -21.47
C ALA A 504 -16.33 5.34 -20.67
N ARG A 505 -15.20 5.62 -21.34
CA ARG A 505 -13.88 5.76 -20.70
C ARG A 505 -13.82 6.93 -19.72
N SER A 506 -14.42 8.06 -20.07
CA SER A 506 -14.52 9.24 -19.20
C SER A 506 -15.34 8.94 -17.95
N ILE A 507 -16.52 8.31 -18.11
CA ILE A 507 -17.37 7.89 -16.99
C ILE A 507 -16.61 6.89 -16.10
N GLY A 508 -15.93 5.91 -16.69
CA GLY A 508 -15.10 4.94 -15.95
C GLY A 508 -14.01 5.61 -15.11
N ALA A 509 -13.30 6.59 -15.66
CA ALA A 509 -12.24 7.32 -14.98
C ALA A 509 -12.77 8.23 -13.85
N TRP A 510 -13.83 9.00 -14.09
CA TRP A 510 -14.44 9.91 -13.10
C TRP A 510 -15.23 9.19 -12.00
N SER A 511 -15.73 7.98 -12.27
CA SER A 511 -16.49 7.19 -11.29
C SER A 511 -15.63 6.43 -10.27
N GLY A 512 -14.31 6.57 -10.31
CA GLY A 512 -13.40 5.82 -9.44
C GLY A 512 -13.07 4.42 -9.93
N GLY A 513 -13.25 4.15 -11.23
CA GLY A 513 -13.01 2.84 -11.82
C GLY A 513 -14.17 1.85 -11.69
N LYS A 514 -15.41 2.33 -11.50
CA LYS A 514 -16.60 1.46 -11.50
C LYS A 514 -16.77 0.72 -12.83
N VAL A 515 -16.35 1.35 -13.93
CA VAL A 515 -16.23 0.74 -15.25
C VAL A 515 -14.74 0.72 -15.62
N PRO A 516 -14.01 -0.38 -15.34
CA PRO A 516 -12.58 -0.48 -15.65
C PRO A 516 -12.30 -0.44 -17.16
N LEU A 517 -11.11 0.03 -17.55
CA LEU A 517 -10.71 0.07 -18.97
C LEU A 517 -10.75 -1.33 -19.61
N GLN A 518 -10.44 -2.39 -18.86
CA GLN A 518 -10.51 -3.75 -19.39
C GLN A 518 -11.93 -4.10 -19.84
N ALA A 519 -12.97 -3.75 -19.07
CA ALA A 519 -14.35 -4.03 -19.46
C ALA A 519 -14.73 -3.34 -20.78
N ILE A 520 -14.29 -2.10 -20.97
CA ILE A 520 -14.49 -1.36 -22.23
C ILE A 520 -13.73 -2.01 -23.39
N THR A 521 -12.49 -2.47 -23.14
CA THR A 521 -11.67 -3.15 -24.15
C THR A 521 -12.28 -4.49 -24.56
N THR A 522 -12.75 -5.28 -23.60
CA THR A 522 -13.42 -6.55 -23.85
C THR A 522 -14.73 -6.36 -24.59
N ALA A 523 -15.54 -5.36 -24.22
CA ALA A 523 -16.78 -5.04 -24.94
C ALA A 523 -16.50 -4.60 -26.39
N GLU A 524 -15.44 -3.82 -26.61
CA GLU A 524 -15.00 -3.44 -27.97
C GLU A 524 -14.54 -4.66 -28.77
N GLY A 525 -13.75 -5.55 -28.18
CA GLY A 525 -13.31 -6.79 -28.82
C GLY A 525 -14.50 -7.71 -29.15
N ALA A 526 -15.44 -7.88 -28.23
CA ALA A 526 -16.65 -8.69 -28.43
C ALA A 526 -17.54 -8.10 -29.53
N TRP A 527 -17.69 -6.77 -29.58
CA TRP A 527 -18.39 -6.11 -30.67
C TRP A 527 -17.69 -6.34 -32.00
N ASN A 528 -16.37 -6.14 -32.07
CA ASN A 528 -15.61 -6.33 -33.31
C ASN A 528 -15.69 -7.79 -33.82
N LEU A 529 -15.69 -8.77 -32.91
CA LEU A 529 -15.89 -10.19 -33.23
C LEU A 529 -17.32 -10.46 -33.72
N ALA A 530 -18.33 -9.83 -33.11
CA ALA A 530 -19.74 -10.03 -33.47
C ALA A 530 -20.14 -9.33 -34.78
N THR A 531 -19.38 -8.32 -35.21
CA THR A 531 -19.62 -7.58 -36.47
C THR A 531 -18.59 -7.89 -37.56
N ASP A 532 -17.83 -8.98 -37.43
CA ASP A 532 -16.78 -9.40 -38.37
C ASP A 532 -15.73 -8.30 -38.69
N GLU A 533 -15.51 -7.35 -37.76
CA GLU A 533 -14.45 -6.33 -37.89
C GLU A 533 -13.06 -6.89 -37.52
N THR A 534 -13.02 -8.07 -36.87
CA THR A 534 -11.82 -8.83 -36.51
C THR A 534 -12.17 -10.30 -36.25
N ASP A 535 -11.28 -11.22 -36.60
CA ASP A 535 -11.34 -12.63 -36.18
C ASP A 535 -10.41 -12.94 -34.99
N ASP A 536 -9.68 -11.92 -34.51
CA ASP A 536 -8.67 -12.10 -33.47
C ASP A 536 -9.27 -12.02 -32.06
N PHE A 537 -9.56 -13.17 -31.46
CA PHE A 537 -10.05 -13.28 -30.08
C PHE A 537 -9.17 -12.58 -29.04
N ARG A 538 -7.89 -12.30 -29.35
CA ARG A 538 -7.02 -11.51 -28.46
C ARG A 538 -7.53 -10.09 -28.28
N GLU A 539 -8.37 -9.54 -29.16
CA GLU A 539 -8.98 -8.22 -28.97
C GLU A 539 -9.88 -8.14 -27.73
N LEU A 540 -10.30 -9.27 -27.14
CA LEU A 540 -10.99 -9.31 -25.85
C LEU A 540 -10.10 -8.88 -24.68
N VAL A 541 -8.78 -9.00 -24.81
CA VAL A 541 -7.80 -8.75 -23.76
C VAL A 541 -6.87 -7.59 -24.12
N TRP A 542 -6.38 -7.58 -25.36
CA TRP A 542 -5.51 -6.55 -25.90
C TRP A 542 -6.29 -5.54 -26.74
N SER A 543 -5.89 -4.27 -26.68
CA SER A 543 -6.44 -3.31 -27.63
C SER A 543 -5.94 -3.61 -29.05
N LYS A 544 -6.75 -3.31 -30.07
CA LYS A 544 -6.36 -3.36 -31.49
C LYS A 544 -5.02 -2.68 -31.79
N TYR A 545 -4.67 -1.60 -31.08
CA TYR A 545 -3.38 -0.93 -31.22
C TYR A 545 -2.19 -1.79 -30.75
N ALA A 546 -2.37 -2.56 -29.68
CA ALA A 546 -1.30 -3.40 -29.12
C ALA A 546 -0.98 -4.61 -30.01
N LEU A 547 -1.98 -5.13 -30.73
CA LEU A 547 -1.84 -6.27 -31.64
C LEU A 547 -1.27 -5.88 -33.01
N LYS A 548 -1.40 -4.62 -33.43
CA LYS A 548 -0.85 -4.14 -34.71
C LYS A 548 0.67 -4.25 -34.73
N LYS A 549 1.21 -4.99 -35.70
CA LYS A 549 2.65 -4.96 -36.04
C LYS A 549 3.00 -3.53 -36.48
N LYS A 550 3.99 -2.88 -35.84
CA LYS A 550 4.58 -1.66 -36.40
C LYS A 550 5.17 -2.06 -37.76
N LYS A 551 4.69 -1.48 -38.86
CA LYS A 551 5.34 -1.66 -40.16
C LYS A 551 6.81 -1.25 -39.97
N SER A 552 7.74 -2.14 -40.30
CA SER A 552 9.15 -1.78 -40.43
C SER A 552 9.21 -0.61 -41.39
N SER A 553 9.88 0.47 -41.00
CA SER A 553 10.22 1.55 -41.92
C SER A 553 11.21 0.99 -42.95
N GLU A 554 10.69 0.38 -44.01
CA GLU A 554 11.42 0.25 -45.25
C GLU A 554 11.51 1.65 -45.87
N SER A 555 12.75 2.09 -46.03
CA SER A 555 13.25 3.20 -46.84
C SER A 555 12.20 4.19 -47.38
N LYS A 556 12.06 5.32 -46.70
CA LYS A 556 11.99 6.59 -47.44
C LYS A 556 13.19 7.41 -47.02
N GLY A 557 14.05 7.71 -47.98
CA GLY A 557 15.22 8.57 -47.81
C GLY A 557 14.83 9.94 -47.25
N PRO A 558 15.81 10.71 -46.75
CA PRO A 558 15.53 11.98 -46.11
C PRO A 558 15.06 12.98 -47.17
N GLU A 559 13.76 13.28 -47.19
CA GLU A 559 13.31 14.57 -47.73
C GLU A 559 13.51 15.60 -46.63
N VAL A 560 14.66 16.28 -46.73
CA VAL A 560 14.91 17.56 -46.11
C VAL A 560 13.97 18.57 -46.77
N ASN A 561 13.12 19.23 -45.99
CA ASN A 561 12.60 20.54 -46.36
C ASN A 561 12.48 21.39 -45.09
N TYR A 562 13.04 22.59 -45.21
CA TYR A 562 13.38 23.57 -44.19
C TYR A 562 12.22 24.01 -43.28
#